data_AF-A0A0C2BCD8-F1
#
_entry.id   AF-A0A0C2BCD8-F1
#
_cell.length_a   1.000
_cell.length_b   1.000
_cell.length_c   1.000
_cell.angle_alpha   90.00
_cell.angle_beta   90.00
_cell.angle_gamma   90.00
#
_symmetry.space_group_name_H-M   'P 1'
#
loop_
_entity.id
_entity.type
_entity.pdbx_description
1 polymer ?
#
loop_
_entity_poly.entity_id
_entity_poly.type
_entity_poly.pdbx_seq_one_letter_code
_entity_poly.pdbx_strand_id
1 'polypeptide(L)'
;MTMHARGSVTIDLNRRCSSYRALAGVDDLTLGVGAARFSVYGDGGRLWRSPVLRGRGKAVPVQVGISGQKTIRLVVEAEKPLGGLALADWARSVISCG
;
A
#
# COMPACT_ATOMS: atom_id res chain seq x y z
N MET A 1 -5.30 6.05 -6.41
CA MET A 1 -5.99 6.83 -5.35
C MET A 1 -4.86 7.33 -4.49
N THR A 2 -4.47 8.60 -4.65
CA THR A 2 -3.27 9.14 -4.00
C THR A 2 -3.50 9.22 -2.49
N MET A 3 -2.69 8.50 -1.71
CA MET A 3 -2.66 8.60 -0.25
C MET A 3 -1.52 9.51 0.19
N HIS A 4 -1.72 10.25 1.28
CA HIS A 4 -0.62 10.95 1.92
C HIS A 4 0.36 9.95 2.58
N ALA A 5 1.65 10.33 2.65
CA ALA A 5 2.82 9.55 3.13
C ALA A 5 2.65 8.75 4.43
N ARG A 6 1.67 9.16 5.25
CA ARG A 6 1.23 8.47 6.45
C ARG A 6 -0.27 8.32 6.35
N GLY A 7 -0.72 7.09 6.20
CA GLY A 7 -2.13 6.81 6.17
C GLY A 7 -2.38 5.32 6.14
N SER A 8 -3.59 4.97 6.56
CA SER A 8 -4.15 3.68 6.27
C SER A 8 -5.51 3.87 5.63
N VAL A 9 -5.80 3.10 4.60
CA VAL A 9 -7.15 2.94 4.05
C VAL A 9 -7.60 1.52 4.36
N THR A 10 -8.75 1.41 5.02
CA THR A 10 -9.43 0.14 5.23
C THR A 10 -10.51 -0.01 4.17
N ILE A 11 -10.60 -1.20 3.60
CA ILE A 11 -11.56 -1.55 2.55
C ILE A 11 -12.36 -2.74 3.06
N ASP A 12 -13.68 -2.56 3.18
CA ASP A 12 -14.62 -3.65 3.42
C ASP A 12 -14.88 -4.39 2.11
N LEU A 13 -14.61 -5.70 2.10
CA LEU A 13 -14.70 -6.50 0.88
C LEU A 13 -16.14 -6.83 0.51
N ASN A 14 -17.07 -6.83 1.47
CA ASN A 14 -18.54 -7.02 1.32
C ASN A 14 -19.01 -8.25 0.50
N ARG A 15 -18.09 -9.04 -0.05
CA ARG A 15 -18.29 -10.26 -0.83
C ARG A 15 -17.02 -11.10 -0.78
N ARG A 16 -17.09 -12.32 -1.32
CA ARG A 16 -15.91 -13.18 -1.45
C ARG A 16 -14.97 -12.60 -2.51
N CYS A 17 -13.81 -12.13 -2.06
CA CYS A 17 -12.73 -11.66 -2.91
C CYS A 17 -11.50 -12.56 -2.72
N SER A 18 -10.73 -12.76 -3.79
CA SER A 18 -9.65 -13.74 -3.81
C SER A 18 -8.27 -13.09 -3.90
N SER A 19 -8.15 -11.95 -4.58
CA SER A 19 -6.86 -11.28 -4.75
C SER A 19 -6.93 -9.76 -4.68
N TYR A 20 -5.87 -9.17 -4.14
CA TYR A 20 -5.55 -7.76 -4.25
C TYR A 20 -4.28 -7.57 -5.10
N ARG A 21 -4.32 -6.65 -6.06
CA ARG A 21 -3.19 -6.28 -6.91
C ARG A 21 -3.01 -4.77 -6.99
N ALA A 22 -1.77 -4.31 -6.95
CA ALA A 22 -1.42 -2.89 -7.09
C ALA A 22 0.06 -2.72 -7.48
N LEU A 23 0.46 -1.47 -7.69
CA LEU A 23 1.85 -1.01 -7.73
C LEU A 23 2.07 -0.04 -6.57
N ALA A 24 2.94 -0.39 -5.63
CA ALA A 24 3.30 0.46 -4.50
C ALA A 24 4.53 1.31 -4.85
N GLY A 25 4.45 2.63 -4.67
CA GLY A 25 5.55 3.52 -5.01
C GLY A 25 5.52 4.83 -4.23
N VAL A 26 6.70 5.45 -4.09
CA VAL A 26 6.87 6.80 -3.55
C VAL A 26 7.06 7.74 -4.74
N ASP A 27 6.15 8.69 -4.89
CA ASP A 27 6.17 9.71 -5.92
C ASP A 27 7.27 10.75 -5.64
N ASP A 28 7.77 11.36 -6.71
CA ASP A 28 8.97 12.20 -6.74
C ASP A 28 8.69 13.68 -6.43
N LEU A 29 7.45 14.01 -6.07
CA LEU A 29 7.03 15.38 -5.76
C LEU A 29 7.73 15.97 -4.52
N THR A 30 8.57 15.21 -3.82
CA THR A 30 9.43 15.70 -2.73
C THR A 30 10.91 15.81 -3.06
N LEU A 31 11.28 15.91 -4.35
CA LEU A 31 12.69 16.03 -4.76
C LEU A 31 13.55 14.87 -4.21
N GLY A 32 13.01 13.65 -4.18
CA GLY A 32 13.70 12.47 -3.67
C GLY A 32 13.81 12.36 -2.14
N VAL A 33 13.27 13.31 -1.37
CA VAL A 33 13.26 13.27 0.10
C VAL A 33 12.04 12.47 0.56
N GLY A 34 12.15 11.14 0.54
CA GLY A 34 11.04 10.27 0.92
C GLY A 34 11.42 8.80 0.93
N ALA A 35 11.19 8.15 2.06
CA ALA A 35 11.29 6.71 2.19
C ALA A 35 10.07 6.20 2.95
N ALA A 36 9.38 5.23 2.38
CA ALA A 36 8.17 4.68 2.96
C ALA A 36 8.16 3.16 2.83
N ARG A 37 7.35 2.54 3.69
CA ARG A 37 7.08 1.12 3.66
C ARG A 37 5.59 0.90 3.50
N PHE A 38 5.26 -0.03 2.62
CA PHE A 38 3.88 -0.39 2.28
C PHE A 38 3.57 -1.75 2.90
N SER A 39 2.37 -1.87 3.46
CA SER A 39 1.88 -3.12 4.02
C SER A 39 0.42 -3.35 3.67
N VAL A 40 0.06 -4.60 3.44
CA VAL A 40 -1.34 -5.04 3.32
C VAL A 40 -1.65 -5.91 4.53
N TYR A 41 -2.70 -5.56 5.26
CA TYR A 41 -3.24 -6.33 6.37
C TYR A 41 -4.60 -6.91 5.98
N GLY A 42 -4.90 -8.11 6.46
CA GLY A 42 -6.26 -8.64 6.57
C GLY A 42 -6.68 -8.71 8.03
N ASP A 43 -7.83 -9.34 8.29
CA ASP A 43 -8.39 -9.51 9.62
C ASP A 43 -7.43 -10.28 10.55
N GLY A 44 -6.71 -11.27 10.02
CA GLY A 44 -5.76 -12.11 10.76
C GLY A 44 -4.36 -11.52 10.91
N GLY A 45 -4.10 -10.32 10.39
CA GLY A 45 -2.80 -9.66 10.47
C GLY A 45 -2.18 -9.34 9.11
N ARG A 46 -0.85 -9.14 9.08
CA ARG A 46 -0.15 -8.66 7.88
C ARG A 46 -0.03 -9.76 6.84
N LEU A 47 -0.57 -9.52 5.65
CA LEU A 47 -0.53 -10.42 4.50
C LEU A 47 0.67 -10.14 3.60
N TRP A 48 1.13 -8.89 3.53
CA TRP A 48 2.27 -8.49 2.69
C TRP A 48 2.98 -7.26 3.24
N ARG A 49 4.28 -7.14 2.93
CA ARG A 49 5.11 -5.99 3.28
C ARG A 49 6.17 -5.74 2.22
N SER A 50 6.37 -4.48 1.84
CA SER A 50 7.46 -4.07 0.96
C SER A 50 8.81 -3.97 1.69
N PRO A 51 9.95 -4.02 0.97
CA PRO A 51 11.16 -3.35 1.42
C PRO A 51 10.92 -1.83 1.56
N VAL A 52 11.89 -1.10 2.12
CA VAL A 52 11.80 0.37 2.13
C VAL A 52 11.88 0.87 0.69
N LEU A 53 10.85 1.59 0.25
CA LEU A 53 10.81 2.21 -1.06
C LEU A 53 11.25 3.66 -0.90
N ARG A 54 12.13 4.12 -1.79
CA ARG A 54 12.61 5.51 -1.84
C ARG A 54 12.00 6.22 -3.05
N GLY A 55 11.88 7.54 -2.96
CA GLY A 55 11.52 8.37 -4.12
C GLY A 55 12.45 8.09 -5.31
N ARG A 56 11.92 8.15 -6.54
CA ARG A 56 12.58 7.78 -7.80
C ARG A 56 12.92 6.30 -7.97
N GLY A 57 12.60 5.45 -7.00
CA GLY A 57 12.70 4.00 -7.11
C GLY A 57 11.61 3.42 -8.03
N LYS A 58 11.86 2.22 -8.58
CA LYS A 58 10.83 1.47 -9.31
C LYS A 58 9.68 1.12 -8.35
N ALA A 59 8.45 1.32 -8.80
CA ALA A 59 7.28 0.84 -8.09
C ALA A 59 7.34 -0.69 -7.93
N VAL A 60 6.91 -1.18 -6.77
CA VAL A 60 6.93 -2.61 -6.45
C VAL A 60 5.55 -3.21 -6.69
N PRO A 61 5.44 -4.32 -7.45
CA PRO A 61 4.18 -5.01 -7.64
C PRO A 61 3.71 -5.65 -6.34
N VAL A 62 2.42 -5.49 -6.09
CA VAL A 62 1.69 -6.07 -4.97
C VAL A 62 0.76 -7.13 -5.55
N GLN A 63 0.85 -8.35 -5.06
CA GLN A 63 -0.07 -9.44 -5.38
C GLN A 63 -0.28 -10.30 -4.14
N VAL A 64 -1.47 -10.23 -3.57
CA VAL A 64 -1.78 -10.82 -2.26
C VAL A 64 -3.11 -11.56 -2.33
N GLY A 65 -3.13 -12.79 -1.80
CA GLY A 65 -4.37 -13.54 -1.60
C GLY A 65 -5.16 -12.96 -0.42
N ILE A 66 -6.43 -12.66 -0.63
CA ILE A 66 -7.32 -12.04 0.37
C ILE A 66 -8.57 -12.89 0.64
N SER A 67 -8.54 -14.15 0.19
CA SER A 67 -9.61 -15.11 0.45
C SER A 67 -9.87 -15.26 1.94
N GLY A 68 -11.15 -15.23 2.33
CA GLY A 68 -11.59 -15.38 3.72
C GLY A 68 -11.44 -14.10 4.56
N GLN A 69 -10.85 -13.03 4.04
CA GLN A 69 -10.83 -11.73 4.72
C GLN A 69 -12.16 -11.02 4.52
N LYS A 70 -12.63 -10.33 5.56
CA LYS A 70 -13.76 -9.41 5.52
C LYS A 70 -13.28 -8.00 5.17
N THR A 71 -12.11 -7.64 5.71
CA THR A 71 -11.49 -6.34 5.47
C THR A 71 -10.05 -6.51 5.01
N ILE A 72 -9.58 -5.56 4.21
CA ILE A 72 -8.15 -5.35 4.01
C ILE A 72 -7.78 -3.93 4.38
N ARG A 73 -6.60 -3.76 4.98
CA ARG A 73 -6.06 -2.45 5.33
C ARG A 73 -4.73 -2.23 4.63
N LEU A 74 -4.70 -1.20 3.79
CA LEU A 74 -3.53 -0.73 3.06
C LEU A 74 -2.85 0.33 3.91
N VAL A 75 -1.57 0.13 4.25
CA VAL A 75 -0.84 0.99 5.19
C VAL A 75 0.42 1.51 4.53
N VAL A 76 0.67 2.81 4.69
CA VAL A 76 1.93 3.46 4.34
C VAL A 76 2.56 4.03 5.60
N GLU A 77 3.79 3.61 5.88
CA GLU A 77 4.60 4.09 7.01
C GLU A 77 5.83 4.82 6.48
N ALA A 78 5.99 6.10 6.82
CA ALA A 78 7.22 6.84 6.52
C ALA A 78 8.37 6.36 7.42
N GLU A 79 9.56 6.14 6.84
CA GLU A 79 10.73 5.62 7.57
C GLU A 79 11.33 6.65 8.54
N LYS A 80 11.04 7.94 8.36
CA LYS A 80 11.49 9.02 9.26
C LYS A 80 10.36 10.00 9.60
N PRO A 81 10.36 10.62 10.80
CA PRO A 81 9.38 11.62 11.23
C PRO A 81 9.14 12.74 10.20
N LEU A 82 10.20 13.25 9.59
CA LEU A 82 10.18 14.32 8.56
C LEU A 82 9.86 13.82 7.13
N GLY A 83 9.71 12.50 6.93
CA GLY A 83 9.36 11.91 5.63
C GLY A 83 7.89 12.08 5.21
N GLY A 84 7.10 12.83 5.98
CA GLY A 84 5.66 13.04 5.77
C GLY A 84 5.32 13.84 4.50
N LEU A 85 6.31 14.41 3.83
CA LEU A 85 6.13 15.11 2.56
C LEU A 85 5.94 14.15 1.38
N ALA A 86 6.43 12.90 1.49
CA ALA A 86 6.55 11.98 0.36
C ALA A 86 5.18 11.44 -0.08
N LEU A 87 4.69 11.84 -1.25
CA LEU A 87 3.44 11.29 -1.76
C LEU A 87 3.62 9.81 -2.07
N ALA A 88 2.79 8.96 -1.50
CA ALA A 88 2.91 7.51 -1.57
C ALA A 88 1.63 6.95 -2.17
N ASP A 89 1.74 6.18 -3.26
CA ASP A 89 0.57 5.74 -4.03
C ASP A 89 0.47 4.22 -4.15
N TRP A 90 -0.77 3.76 -4.21
CA TRP A 90 -1.18 2.42 -4.63
C TRP A 90 -1.76 2.55 -6.03
N ALA A 91 -0.89 2.59 -7.04
CA ALA A 91 -1.29 2.71 -8.43
C ALA A 91 -1.88 1.39 -8.95
N ARG A 92 -2.81 1.48 -9.91
CA ARG A 92 -3.49 0.31 -10.51
C ARG A 92 -4.06 -0.66 -9.46
N SER A 93 -4.62 -0.12 -8.38
CA SER A 93 -5.25 -0.86 -7.30
C SER A 93 -6.50 -1.60 -7.79
N VAL A 94 -6.49 -2.93 -7.74
CA VAL A 94 -7.56 -3.80 -8.21
C VAL A 94 -7.82 -4.89 -7.18
N ILE A 95 -9.09 -5.08 -6.83
CA ILE A 95 -9.59 -6.20 -6.03
C ILE A 95 -10.38 -7.12 -6.96
N SER A 96 -10.11 -8.41 -6.92
CA SER A 96 -10.83 -9.41 -7.71
C SER A 96 -11.77 -10.23 -6.83
N CYS A 97 -13.05 -10.26 -7.19
CA CYS A 97 -14.11 -10.95 -6.45
C CYS A 97 -14.94 -11.81 -7.41
N GLY A 98 -15.14 -13.08 -7.05
CA GLY A 98 -15.74 -14.12 -7.88
C GLY A 98 -15.87 -15.40 -7.09
#